data_AF-A0A1A8MM36-F1
#
_entry.id   AF-A0A1A8MM36-F1
#
_cell.length_a   1.000
_cell.length_b   1.000
_cell.length_c   1.000
_cell.angle_alpha   90.00
_cell.angle_beta   90.00
_cell.angle_gamma   90.00
#
_symmetry.space_group_name_H-M   'P 1'
#
loop_
_entity.id
_entity.type
_entity.pdbx_description
1 polymer ?
#
loop_
_entity_poly.entity_id
_entity_poly.type
_entity_poly.pdbx_seq_one_letter_code
_entity_poly.pdbx_strand_id
1 'polypeptide(L)'
;NFYIRTHFDHEADSPIGLSFTRGEVFRVVDTMHRGKMSNWLAIRMGHDLREMDKGIIPNQTRAEKLAAIERSQRPTAERPVSGPRAEFWKLRGLRGNKKNEKSNRRTRDDLLQLTIQGNFPAYERVLLREANFKRPIVILGPLNDIAMEKLAREMPDEYEVAEMVPRGGGDSSSTVIKLDTVRKIAEKDKHPLLDITPTAV
;
A
#
# COMPACT_ATOMS: atom_id res chain seq x y z
N ASN A 1 20.99 -3.99 -15.48
CA ASN A 1 20.85 -3.38 -14.14
C ASN A 1 19.73 -2.34 -14.19
N PHE A 2 18.63 -2.57 -13.49
CA PHE A 2 17.46 -1.68 -13.44
C PHE A 2 16.68 -1.87 -12.13
N TYR A 3 15.77 -0.97 -11.80
CA TYR A 3 14.93 -1.08 -10.58
C TYR A 3 13.50 -1.48 -10.92
N ILE A 4 12.90 -2.26 -10.04
CA ILE A 4 11.50 -2.68 -10.13
C ILE A 4 10.77 -2.45 -8.80
N ARG A 5 9.48 -2.18 -8.87
CA ARG A 5 8.55 -2.22 -7.75
C ARG A 5 7.60 -3.42 -7.89
N THR A 6 7.32 -4.10 -6.80
CA THR A 6 6.44 -5.28 -6.74
C THR A 6 4.98 -4.88 -6.52
N HIS A 7 4.06 -5.57 -7.19
CA HIS A 7 2.60 -5.35 -7.07
C HIS A 7 1.83 -6.64 -6.73
N PHE A 8 2.53 -7.62 -6.16
CA PHE A 8 1.97 -8.85 -5.65
C PHE A 8 2.81 -9.35 -4.47
N ASP A 9 2.26 -10.28 -3.69
CA ASP A 9 3.01 -10.88 -2.58
C ASP A 9 3.65 -12.20 -3.04
N HIS A 10 4.89 -12.42 -2.64
CA HIS A 10 5.64 -13.62 -2.97
C HIS A 10 6.32 -14.19 -1.73
N GLU A 11 6.12 -15.48 -1.50
CA GLU A 11 6.90 -16.26 -0.54
C GLU A 11 7.95 -17.08 -1.28
N ALA A 12 9.19 -16.99 -0.83
CA ALA A 12 10.30 -17.71 -1.41
C ALA A 12 10.34 -19.18 -0.96
N ASP A 13 10.44 -20.10 -1.92
CA ASP A 13 10.57 -21.55 -1.67
C ASP A 13 12.03 -22.00 -1.44
N SER A 14 12.98 -21.06 -1.43
CA SER A 14 14.42 -21.35 -1.43
C SER A 14 15.15 -20.48 -0.40
N PRO A 15 16.20 -21.00 0.29
CA PRO A 15 16.97 -20.21 1.25
C PRO A 15 17.64 -18.96 0.67
N ILE A 16 17.90 -18.96 -0.64
CA ILE A 16 18.49 -17.81 -1.36
C ILE A 16 17.42 -16.93 -2.03
N GLY A 17 16.15 -17.30 -1.93
CA GLY A 17 15.03 -16.55 -2.50
C GLY A 17 14.58 -15.41 -1.59
N LEU A 18 14.11 -14.34 -2.20
CA LEU A 18 13.59 -13.17 -1.48
C LEU A 18 12.07 -13.21 -1.47
N SER A 19 11.48 -13.30 -0.27
CA SER A 19 10.06 -13.02 -0.07
C SER A 19 9.83 -11.51 -0.08
N PHE A 20 8.68 -11.08 -0.59
CA PHE A 20 8.33 -9.67 -0.67
C PHE A 20 6.83 -9.44 -0.64
N THR A 21 6.44 -8.25 -0.18
CA THR A 21 5.06 -7.75 -0.31
C THR A 21 4.95 -6.70 -1.42
N ARG A 22 3.72 -6.27 -1.68
CA ARG A 22 3.42 -5.11 -2.54
C ARG A 22 4.17 -3.84 -2.10
N GLY A 23 4.62 -3.06 -3.08
CA GLY A 23 5.25 -1.76 -2.88
C GLY A 23 6.76 -1.80 -2.66
N GLU A 24 7.34 -2.98 -2.44
CA GLU A 24 8.78 -3.12 -2.25
C GLU A 24 9.56 -2.87 -3.55
N VAL A 25 10.80 -2.39 -3.41
CA VAL A 25 11.66 -2.02 -4.54
C VAL A 25 12.91 -2.88 -4.56
N PHE A 26 13.26 -3.38 -5.75
CA PHE A 26 14.43 -4.20 -5.97
C PHE A 26 15.31 -3.64 -7.08
N ARG A 27 16.63 -3.72 -6.88
CA ARG A 27 17.62 -3.54 -7.94
C ARG A 27 17.93 -4.88 -8.59
N VAL A 28 17.52 -5.06 -9.84
CA VAL A 28 17.80 -6.27 -10.63
C VAL A 28 19.19 -6.18 -11.23
N VAL A 29 20.09 -7.04 -10.77
CA VAL A 29 21.50 -7.07 -11.18
C VAL A 29 21.77 -8.06 -12.31
N ASP A 30 21.03 -9.17 -12.37
CA ASP A 30 21.19 -10.22 -13.38
C ASP A 30 19.83 -10.87 -13.71
N THR A 31 19.48 -10.94 -14.99
CA THR A 31 18.22 -11.50 -15.49
C THR A 31 18.32 -12.95 -15.94
N MET A 32 19.53 -13.53 -15.97
CA MET A 32 19.80 -14.93 -16.33
C MET A 32 20.70 -15.57 -15.28
N HIS A 33 20.28 -15.53 -14.02
CA HIS A 33 21.11 -15.99 -12.91
C HIS A 33 21.53 -17.46 -13.11
N ARG A 34 22.85 -17.70 -13.12
CA ARG A 34 23.46 -19.02 -13.37
C ARG A 34 23.01 -19.68 -14.68
N GLY A 35 22.74 -18.89 -15.72
CA GLY A 35 22.35 -19.39 -17.05
C GLY A 35 20.93 -19.95 -17.13
N LYS A 36 20.09 -19.75 -16.11
CA LYS A 36 18.68 -20.15 -16.10
C LYS A 36 17.80 -18.90 -16.24
N MET A 37 16.98 -18.83 -17.28
CA MET A 37 16.06 -17.70 -17.49
C MET A 37 14.86 -17.68 -16.53
N SER A 38 14.76 -18.57 -15.54
CA SER A 38 13.60 -18.64 -14.64
C SER A 38 13.58 -17.54 -13.57
N ASN A 39 14.75 -17.16 -13.06
CA ASN A 39 14.86 -16.30 -11.87
C ASN A 39 15.86 -15.17 -12.12
N TRP A 40 15.63 -14.03 -11.47
CA TRP A 40 16.52 -12.89 -11.50
C TRP A 40 17.28 -12.79 -10.18
N LEU A 41 18.52 -12.32 -10.24
CA LEU A 41 19.27 -11.92 -9.06
C LEU A 41 18.96 -10.46 -8.77
N ALA A 42 18.50 -10.18 -7.56
CA ALA A 42 18.08 -8.86 -7.15
C ALA A 42 18.60 -8.51 -5.75
N ILE A 43 18.66 -7.22 -5.48
CA ILE A 43 19.02 -6.65 -4.17
C ILE A 43 17.83 -5.83 -3.70
N ARG A 44 17.35 -6.06 -2.49
CA ARG A 44 16.26 -5.30 -1.87
C ARG A 44 16.73 -3.89 -1.54
N MET A 45 15.91 -2.90 -1.84
CA MET A 45 16.14 -1.52 -1.44
C MET A 45 15.37 -1.19 -0.16
N GLY A 46 16.07 -0.67 0.84
CA GLY A 46 15.48 -0.16 2.07
C GLY A 46 14.72 1.16 1.86
N HIS A 47 13.96 1.57 2.88
CA HIS A 47 13.25 2.85 2.88
C HIS A 47 14.21 4.06 2.88
N ASP A 48 15.44 3.85 3.36
CA ASP A 48 16.55 4.80 3.37
C ASP A 48 17.35 4.77 2.04
N LEU A 49 16.83 4.08 1.03
CA LEU A 49 17.45 3.88 -0.28
C LEU A 49 18.78 3.11 -0.24
N ARG A 50 19.07 2.40 0.85
CA ARG A 50 20.25 1.54 0.95
C ARG A 50 19.97 0.13 0.48
N GLU A 51 21.02 -0.51 -0.05
CA GLU A 51 20.97 -1.92 -0.43
C GLU A 51 20.93 -2.80 0.83
N MET A 52 19.98 -3.74 0.86
CA MET A 52 19.78 -4.70 1.95
C MET A 52 20.22 -6.10 1.52
N ASP A 53 19.35 -7.10 1.65
CA ASP A 53 19.57 -8.49 1.30
C ASP A 53 19.57 -8.70 -0.22
N LYS A 54 20.46 -9.60 -0.65
CA LYS A 54 20.63 -10.03 -2.05
C LYS A 54 20.18 -11.47 -2.19
N GLY A 55 19.39 -11.74 -3.22
CA GLY A 55 18.85 -13.07 -3.46
C GLY A 55 18.15 -13.18 -4.80
N ILE A 56 17.41 -14.28 -4.97
CA ILE A 56 16.69 -14.56 -6.20
C ILE A 56 15.22 -14.18 -6.08
N ILE A 57 14.68 -13.63 -7.16
CA ILE A 57 13.25 -13.37 -7.33
C ILE A 57 12.77 -14.01 -8.65
N PRO A 58 11.47 -14.31 -8.80
CA PRO A 58 10.92 -14.76 -10.07
C PRO A 58 11.25 -13.79 -11.20
N ASN A 59 11.50 -14.31 -12.42
CA ASN A 59 11.58 -13.46 -13.61
C ASN A 59 10.22 -12.80 -13.94
N GLN A 60 10.21 -11.88 -14.91
CA GLN A 60 8.98 -11.19 -15.34
C GLN A 60 7.82 -12.14 -15.64
N THR A 61 8.03 -13.14 -16.51
CA THR A 61 6.96 -14.04 -16.97
C THR A 61 6.39 -14.89 -15.84
N ARG A 62 7.23 -15.34 -14.91
CA ARG A 62 6.80 -16.09 -13.74
C ARG A 62 6.08 -15.19 -12.73
N ALA A 63 6.58 -13.98 -12.51
CA ALA A 63 5.92 -12.99 -11.66
C ALA A 63 4.51 -12.64 -12.17
N GLU A 64 4.34 -12.44 -13.48
CA GLU A 64 3.03 -12.21 -14.10
C GLU A 64 2.07 -13.38 -13.90
N LYS A 65 2.54 -14.62 -14.06
CA LYS A 65 1.72 -15.81 -13.78
C LYS A 65 1.30 -15.89 -12.32
N LEU A 66 2.23 -15.64 -11.38
CA LEU A 66 1.94 -15.65 -9.94
C LEU A 66 0.93 -14.55 -9.57
N ALA A 67 1.13 -13.33 -10.06
CA ALA A 67 0.20 -12.22 -9.85
C ALA A 67 -1.20 -12.51 -10.45
N ALA A 68 -1.27 -13.16 -11.62
CA ALA A 68 -2.54 -13.54 -12.24
C ALA A 68 -3.27 -14.62 -11.42
N ILE A 69 -2.54 -15.58 -10.86
CA ILE A 69 -3.09 -16.61 -9.96
C ILE A 69 -3.61 -15.97 -8.68
N GLU A 70 -2.87 -15.03 -8.07
CA GLU A 70 -3.33 -14.35 -6.86
C GLU A 70 -4.61 -13.53 -7.11
N ARG A 71 -4.71 -12.87 -8.27
CA ARG A 71 -5.92 -12.14 -8.67
C ARG A 71 -7.13 -13.07 -8.88
N SER A 72 -6.92 -14.29 -9.37
CA SER A 72 -8.00 -15.26 -9.63
C SER A 72 -8.39 -16.07 -8.41
N GLN A 73 -7.48 -16.29 -7.46
CA GLN A 73 -7.70 -16.99 -6.20
C GLN A 73 -8.57 -16.22 -5.19
N ARG A 74 -9.17 -15.09 -5.59
CA ARG A 74 -10.08 -14.30 -4.77
C ARG A 74 -11.07 -15.23 -4.07
N PRO A 75 -10.98 -15.43 -2.74
CA PRO A 75 -12.07 -16.03 -2.04
C PRO A 75 -13.22 -15.03 -2.19
N THR A 76 -14.34 -15.49 -2.74
CA THR A 76 -15.62 -14.81 -2.64
C THR A 76 -15.99 -14.70 -1.15
N ALA A 77 -15.37 -13.76 -0.47
CA ALA A 77 -15.58 -13.48 0.94
C ALA A 77 -16.76 -12.52 1.12
N GLU A 78 -17.89 -12.85 0.52
CA GLU A 78 -19.22 -12.51 1.03
C GLU A 78 -20.17 -13.68 0.77
N ARG A 79 -19.91 -14.82 1.44
CA ARG A 79 -21.06 -15.61 1.90
C ARG A 79 -21.74 -14.77 2.98
N PRO A 80 -23.03 -14.42 2.87
CA PRO A 80 -23.73 -13.77 3.97
C PRO A 80 -23.77 -14.78 5.12
N VAL A 81 -22.88 -14.59 6.10
CA VAL A 81 -22.96 -15.35 7.35
C VAL A 81 -24.21 -14.83 8.07
N SER A 82 -25.18 -15.74 8.17
CA SER A 82 -26.49 -15.57 8.77
C SER A 82 -26.48 -14.78 10.08
N GLY A 83 -27.18 -13.65 10.09
CA GLY A 83 -27.94 -13.12 11.23
C GLY A 83 -27.16 -12.50 12.41
N PRO A 84 -27.59 -11.33 12.93
CA PRO A 84 -27.00 -10.68 14.13
C PRO A 84 -26.91 -11.55 15.39
N ARG A 85 -27.67 -12.66 15.43
CA ARG A 85 -27.78 -13.54 16.60
C ARG A 85 -26.62 -14.56 16.72
N ALA A 86 -25.93 -14.88 15.61
CA ALA A 86 -24.83 -15.86 15.60
C ALA A 86 -23.51 -15.31 16.16
N GLU A 87 -23.33 -13.98 16.14
CA GLU A 87 -22.09 -13.32 16.58
C GLU A 87 -21.97 -13.24 18.11
N PHE A 88 -23.09 -13.16 18.83
CA PHE A 88 -23.11 -12.97 20.29
C PHE A 88 -22.44 -14.11 21.07
N TRP A 89 -22.52 -15.36 20.56
CA TRP A 89 -21.97 -16.54 21.23
C TRP A 89 -20.52 -16.85 20.82
N LYS A 90 -20.04 -16.33 19.67
CA LYS A 90 -18.65 -16.49 19.20
C LYS A 90 -17.68 -15.49 19.85
N LEU A 91 -18.18 -14.34 20.29
CA LEU A 91 -17.36 -13.24 20.82
C LEU A 91 -16.83 -13.47 22.24
N ARG A 92 -17.41 -14.41 23.01
CA ARG A 92 -17.02 -14.60 24.43
C ARG A 92 -15.66 -15.31 24.60
N GLY A 93 -15.12 -15.97 23.57
CA GLY A 93 -13.96 -16.88 23.71
C GLY A 93 -12.64 -16.50 23.02
N LEU A 94 -12.52 -15.36 22.34
CA LEU A 94 -11.35 -15.08 21.49
C LEU A 94 -10.70 -13.74 21.83
N ARG A 95 -10.06 -13.66 23.00
CA ARG A 95 -9.21 -12.54 23.40
C ARG A 95 -7.83 -12.65 22.73
N GLY A 96 -7.32 -11.54 22.20
CA GLY A 96 -5.90 -11.33 21.94
C GLY A 96 -5.47 -11.32 20.47
N ASN A 97 -5.18 -12.48 19.87
CA ASN A 97 -4.31 -12.53 18.69
C ASN A 97 -5.02 -12.55 17.32
N LYS A 98 -6.30 -12.95 17.25
CA LYS A 98 -7.03 -13.08 15.96
C LYS A 98 -7.46 -11.75 15.34
N LYS A 99 -7.40 -10.63 16.08
CA LYS A 99 -7.73 -9.31 15.53
C LYS A 99 -6.65 -8.82 14.57
N ASN A 100 -5.38 -9.11 14.88
CA ASN A 100 -4.25 -8.64 14.10
C ASN A 100 -4.11 -9.38 12.76
N GLU A 101 -4.25 -10.72 12.77
CA GLU A 101 -4.29 -11.50 11.52
C GLU A 101 -5.45 -11.11 10.61
N LYS A 102 -6.64 -10.87 11.18
CA LYS A 102 -7.80 -10.38 10.41
C LYS A 102 -7.56 -8.98 9.84
N SER A 103 -6.89 -8.11 10.58
CA SER A 103 -6.51 -6.77 10.11
C SER A 103 -5.52 -6.85 8.96
N ASN A 104 -4.47 -7.67 9.10
CA ASN A 104 -3.44 -7.83 8.07
C ASN A 104 -3.99 -8.43 6.78
N ARG A 105 -4.89 -9.42 6.88
CA ARG A 105 -5.61 -9.97 5.72
C ARG A 105 -6.44 -8.90 5.01
N ARG A 106 -7.16 -8.05 5.76
CA ARG A 106 -7.92 -6.93 5.17
C ARG A 106 -7.02 -5.95 4.45
N THR A 107 -5.89 -5.55 5.05
CA THR A 107 -4.93 -4.65 4.39
C THR A 107 -4.36 -5.25 3.11
N ARG A 108 -4.06 -6.56 3.10
CA ARG A 108 -3.64 -7.27 1.89
C ARG A 108 -4.72 -7.27 0.81
N ASP A 109 -5.96 -7.52 1.18
CA ASP A 109 -7.11 -7.51 0.26
C ASP A 109 -7.39 -6.11 -0.30
N ASP A 110 -7.25 -5.05 0.52
CA ASP A 110 -7.40 -3.66 0.10
C ASP A 110 -6.31 -3.25 -0.93
N LEU A 111 -5.05 -3.61 -0.66
CA LEU A 111 -3.93 -3.38 -1.59
C LEU A 111 -4.07 -4.16 -2.89
N LEU A 112 -4.60 -5.38 -2.82
CA LEU A 112 -4.98 -6.18 -3.99
C LEU A 112 -6.02 -5.45 -4.86
N GLN A 113 -7.05 -4.87 -4.23
CA GLN A 113 -8.08 -4.12 -4.94
C GLN A 113 -7.50 -2.88 -5.63
N LEU A 114 -6.63 -2.14 -4.96
CA LEU A 114 -5.92 -1.00 -5.54
C LEU A 114 -5.03 -1.42 -6.72
N THR A 115 -4.34 -2.55 -6.60
CA THR A 115 -3.51 -3.12 -7.66
C THR A 115 -4.33 -3.39 -8.93
N ILE A 116 -5.53 -3.95 -8.76
CA ILE A 116 -6.46 -4.28 -9.86
C ILE A 116 -7.05 -3.00 -10.46
N GLN A 117 -7.53 -2.06 -9.62
CA GLN A 117 -8.10 -0.80 -10.09
C GLN A 117 -7.07 0.05 -10.86
N GLY A 118 -5.82 0.07 -10.41
CA GLY A 118 -4.72 0.76 -11.07
C GLY A 118 -4.12 0.00 -12.27
N ASN A 119 -4.61 -1.21 -12.58
CA ASN A 119 -4.10 -2.07 -13.65
C ASN A 119 -2.56 -2.24 -13.62
N PHE A 120 -1.99 -2.39 -12.43
CA PHE A 120 -0.54 -2.48 -12.27
C PHE A 120 0.02 -3.82 -12.81
N PRO A 121 1.21 -3.82 -13.46
CA PRO A 121 1.91 -5.06 -13.80
C PRO A 121 2.50 -5.73 -12.55
N ALA A 122 2.90 -7.00 -12.62
CA ALA A 122 3.50 -7.70 -11.48
C ALA A 122 4.80 -7.01 -10.98
N TYR A 123 5.63 -6.57 -11.94
CA TYR A 123 6.77 -5.70 -11.71
C TYR A 123 6.63 -4.44 -12.54
N GLU A 124 6.71 -3.28 -11.88
CA GLU A 124 6.76 -1.97 -12.50
C GLU A 124 8.21 -1.48 -12.52
N ARG A 125 8.72 -1.03 -13.68
CA ARG A 125 10.06 -0.43 -13.73
C ARG A 125 10.02 0.97 -13.13
N VAL A 126 10.92 1.24 -12.19
CA VAL A 126 10.96 2.51 -11.46
C VAL A 126 12.30 3.21 -11.59
N LEU A 127 12.29 4.53 -11.37
CA LEU A 127 13.47 5.38 -11.34
C LEU A 127 13.36 6.33 -10.14
N LEU A 128 14.49 6.66 -9.51
CA LEU A 128 14.52 7.67 -8.47
C LEU A 128 14.38 9.06 -9.11
N ARG A 129 13.40 9.84 -8.65
CA ARG A 129 13.12 11.19 -9.11
C ARG A 129 12.80 12.08 -7.92
N GLU A 130 13.25 13.32 -7.99
CA GLU A 130 12.79 14.37 -7.09
C GLU A 130 11.38 14.80 -7.51
N ALA A 131 10.51 15.02 -6.52
CA ALA A 131 9.15 15.45 -6.79
C ALA A 131 9.15 16.91 -7.28
N ASN A 132 8.43 17.18 -8.36
CA ASN A 132 8.27 18.53 -8.92
C ASN A 132 7.07 19.29 -8.32
N PHE A 133 6.55 18.82 -7.19
CA PHE A 133 5.45 19.44 -6.46
C PHE A 133 5.60 19.14 -4.96
N LYS A 134 5.00 19.97 -4.12
CA LYS A 134 4.96 19.74 -2.67
C LYS A 134 4.05 18.56 -2.35
N ARG A 135 4.67 17.49 -1.82
CA ARG A 135 3.99 16.21 -1.52
C ARG A 135 2.95 16.38 -0.41
N PRO A 136 1.82 15.65 -0.45
CA PRO A 136 0.89 15.58 0.66
C PRO A 136 1.55 15.04 1.93
N ILE A 137 1.11 15.56 3.08
CA ILE A 137 1.60 15.20 4.40
C ILE A 137 0.44 14.58 5.17
N VAL A 138 0.65 13.36 5.66
CA VAL A 138 -0.28 12.66 6.55
C VAL A 138 0.33 12.66 7.94
N ILE A 139 -0.39 13.22 8.92
CA ILE A 139 0.03 13.23 10.33
C ILE A 139 -0.79 12.19 11.07
N LEU A 140 -0.12 11.14 11.54
CA LEU A 140 -0.74 10.08 12.33
C LEU A 140 -0.40 10.29 13.81
N GLY A 141 -1.42 10.21 14.67
CA GLY A 141 -1.25 10.32 16.12
C GLY A 141 -2.40 11.04 16.80
N PRO A 142 -2.44 11.05 18.14
CA PRO A 142 -3.55 11.63 18.90
C PRO A 142 -3.60 13.16 18.91
N LEU A 143 -2.57 13.83 18.37
CA LEU A 143 -2.46 15.30 18.27
C LEU A 143 -2.40 15.78 16.82
N ASN A 144 -2.90 14.96 15.88
CA ASN A 144 -2.82 15.27 14.46
C ASN A 144 -3.61 16.53 14.10
N ASP A 145 -4.80 16.71 14.68
CA ASP A 145 -5.66 17.89 14.60
C ASP A 145 -4.93 19.18 15.00
N ILE A 146 -4.32 19.19 16.18
CA ILE A 146 -3.56 20.34 16.70
C ILE A 146 -2.34 20.63 15.82
N ALA A 147 -1.62 19.59 15.39
CA ALA A 147 -0.45 19.76 14.53
C ALA A 147 -0.83 20.37 13.17
N MET A 148 -1.90 19.88 12.54
CA MET A 148 -2.37 20.40 11.26
C MET A 148 -2.85 21.85 11.37
N GLU A 149 -3.64 22.17 12.40
CA GLU A 149 -4.12 23.53 12.63
C GLU A 149 -2.96 24.50 12.87
N LYS A 150 -1.97 24.10 13.68
CA LYS A 150 -0.79 24.91 13.96
C LYS A 150 0.03 25.17 12.68
N LEU A 151 0.29 24.14 11.88
CA LEU A 151 1.03 24.28 10.60
C LEU A 151 0.32 25.23 9.64
N ALA A 152 -0.99 25.05 9.44
CA ALA A 152 -1.78 25.88 8.54
C ALA A 152 -1.90 27.34 9.02
N ARG A 153 -1.89 27.57 10.34
CA ARG A 153 -1.98 28.90 10.93
C ARG A 153 -0.64 29.64 10.92
N GLU A 154 0.46 28.97 11.25
CA GLU A 154 1.78 29.59 11.40
C GLU A 154 2.53 29.70 10.08
N MET A 155 2.30 28.77 9.14
CA MET A 155 2.95 28.73 7.83
C MET A 155 1.91 28.57 6.70
N PRO A 156 0.97 29.53 6.54
CA PRO A 156 -0.12 29.41 5.56
C PRO A 156 0.36 29.41 4.11
N ASP A 157 1.57 29.92 3.84
CA ASP A 157 2.18 29.94 2.51
C ASP A 157 2.77 28.59 2.12
N GLU A 158 3.00 27.69 3.08
CA GLU A 158 3.58 26.36 2.83
C GLU A 158 2.57 25.23 3.00
N TYR A 159 1.57 25.36 3.88
CA TYR A 159 0.65 24.29 4.25
C TYR A 159 -0.82 24.70 4.08
N GLU A 160 -1.65 23.77 3.64
CA GLU A 160 -3.11 23.96 3.54
C GLU A 160 -3.81 22.65 3.90
N VAL A 161 -4.82 22.72 4.77
CA VAL A 161 -5.61 21.55 5.18
C VAL A 161 -6.53 21.12 4.05
N ALA A 162 -6.46 19.84 3.67
CA ALA A 162 -7.37 19.29 2.68
C ALA A 162 -8.74 19.03 3.31
N GLU A 163 -9.75 19.79 2.87
CA GLU A 163 -11.11 19.64 3.37
C GLU A 163 -11.69 18.26 3.03
N MET A 164 -12.23 17.59 4.05
CA MET A 164 -12.97 16.35 3.88
C MET A 164 -14.44 16.64 3.55
N VAL A 165 -15.02 15.82 2.67
CA VAL A 165 -16.43 15.92 2.30
C VAL A 165 -17.20 14.77 2.95
N PRO A 166 -18.43 14.97 3.45
CA PRO A 166 -19.29 13.88 3.88
C PRO A 166 -19.52 12.87 2.76
N ARG A 167 -19.44 11.58 3.09
CA ARG A 167 -19.80 10.50 2.15
C ARG A 167 -21.33 10.50 2.04
N GLY A 168 -21.87 10.90 0.89
CA GLY A 168 -23.32 11.09 0.72
C GLY A 168 -24.13 9.79 0.88
N GLY A 169 -25.24 9.87 1.61
CA GLY A 169 -26.30 8.85 1.64
C GLY A 169 -26.57 8.16 3.00
N GLY A 170 -27.14 8.91 3.96
CA GLY A 170 -27.79 8.39 5.18
C GLY A 170 -26.88 8.15 6.39
N ASP A 171 -27.19 8.78 7.53
CA ASP A 171 -26.76 8.60 8.95
C ASP A 171 -25.31 8.17 9.32
N SER A 172 -24.44 7.87 8.38
CA SER A 172 -23.03 7.54 8.60
C SER A 172 -22.21 8.82 8.56
N SER A 173 -21.61 9.20 9.69
CA SER A 173 -20.67 10.31 9.87
C SER A 173 -19.31 10.09 9.18
N SER A 174 -19.24 9.27 8.13
CA SER A 174 -17.99 9.00 7.42
C SER A 174 -17.65 10.15 6.49
N THR A 175 -16.45 10.68 6.61
CA THR A 175 -15.88 11.71 5.75
C THR A 175 -14.87 11.11 4.78
N VAL A 176 -14.68 11.74 3.61
CA VAL A 176 -13.73 11.31 2.58
C VAL A 176 -12.97 12.49 2.00
N ILE A 177 -11.69 12.30 1.69
CA ILE A 177 -10.89 13.28 0.97
C ILE A 177 -10.96 12.99 -0.53
N LYS A 178 -11.24 14.02 -1.34
CA LYS A 178 -11.22 13.93 -2.80
C LYS A 178 -9.82 14.22 -3.33
N LEU A 179 -9.33 13.40 -4.26
CA LEU A 179 -8.03 13.60 -4.91
C LEU A 179 -7.91 14.97 -5.59
N ASP A 180 -9.02 15.50 -6.12
CA ASP A 180 -9.05 16.83 -6.73
C ASP A 180 -8.76 17.95 -5.72
N THR A 181 -9.19 17.81 -4.46
CA THR A 181 -8.87 18.77 -3.40
C THR A 181 -7.37 18.78 -3.14
N VAL A 182 -6.76 17.60 -3.03
CA VAL A 182 -5.31 17.44 -2.81
C VAL A 182 -4.52 18.04 -3.97
N ARG A 183 -4.95 17.77 -5.21
CA ARG A 183 -4.31 18.31 -6.42
C ARG A 183 -4.35 19.84 -6.46
N LYS A 184 -5.52 20.44 -6.20
CA LYS A 184 -5.68 21.90 -6.20
C LYS A 184 -4.78 22.59 -5.18
N ILE A 185 -4.53 21.96 -4.03
CA ILE A 185 -3.61 22.50 -3.03
C ILE A 185 -2.15 22.41 -3.52
N ALA A 186 -1.75 21.27 -4.08
CA ALA A 186 -0.40 21.10 -4.62
C ALA A 186 -0.10 22.04 -5.80
N GLU A 187 -1.11 22.37 -6.62
CA GLU A 187 -0.99 23.36 -7.71
C GLU A 187 -0.74 24.79 -7.21
N LYS A 188 -1.09 25.10 -5.96
CA LYS A 188 -0.73 26.38 -5.30
C LYS A 188 0.67 26.37 -4.69
N ASP A 189 1.48 25.34 -4.97
CA ASP A 189 2.79 25.11 -4.36
C ASP A 189 2.75 25.04 -2.82
N LYS A 190 1.76 24.33 -2.28
CA LYS A 190 1.60 24.06 -0.85
C LYS A 190 1.57 22.56 -0.58
N HIS A 191 1.95 22.16 0.63
CA HIS A 191 1.77 20.82 1.15
C HIS A 191 0.31 20.61 1.59
N PRO A 192 -0.45 19.72 0.94
CA PRO A 192 -1.77 19.32 1.43
C PRO A 192 -1.62 18.53 2.74
N LEU A 193 -2.23 19.02 3.82
CA LEU A 193 -2.31 18.30 5.09
C LEU A 193 -3.54 17.39 5.07
N LEU A 194 -3.32 16.09 5.26
CA LEU A 194 -4.34 15.05 5.17
C LEU A 194 -4.55 14.39 6.53
N ASP A 195 -5.80 14.42 6.99
CA ASP A 195 -6.26 13.56 8.09
C ASP A 195 -6.90 12.32 7.47
N ILE A 196 -6.20 11.19 7.43
CA ILE A 196 -6.71 9.97 6.81
C ILE A 196 -6.29 8.74 7.60
N THR A 197 -7.03 7.65 7.46
CA THR A 197 -6.68 6.38 8.07
C THR A 197 -5.43 5.78 7.42
N PRO A 198 -4.64 4.96 8.14
CA PRO A 198 -3.46 4.30 7.56
C PRO A 198 -3.75 3.46 6.31
N THR A 199 -4.99 2.97 6.16
CA THR A 199 -5.43 2.22 4.97
C THR A 199 -5.63 3.09 3.73
N ALA A 200 -5.74 4.41 3.88
CA ALA A 200 -5.93 5.35 2.79
C ALA A 200 -4.60 5.98 2.30
N VAL A 201 -3.49 5.70 3.00
CA VAL A 201 -2.12 6.08 2.62
C VAL A 201 -1.59 5.11 1.56
#